data_AF-A0A9W8LPM6-F1
#
_entry.id   AF-A0A9W8LPM6-F1
#
_cell.length_a   1.000
_cell.length_b   1.000
_cell.length_c   1.000
_cell.angle_alpha   90.00
_cell.angle_beta   90.00
_cell.angle_gamma   90.00
#
_symmetry.space_group_name_H-M   'P 1'
#
loop_
_entity.id
_entity.type
_entity.pdbx_description
1 polymer ?
#
loop_
_entity_poly.entity_id
_entity_poly.type
_entity_poly.pdbx_seq_one_letter_code
_entity_poly.pdbx_strand_id
1 'polypeptide(L)'
;MDYESWSKEALVARLRELDKLVYDHKRPDPSREAQPALGLETTTTRSAETMSETTEALAEGDAEATPPRKGRIRRTSFDFGKLPKRKIALKFSYLGWPYYGLARQGNVLESTDKQKIDEQFPTVEGVLFRALANCGLIVSESTCGYSRCGRTDRGVSSFGQVISLYVRSSGKFITEEEVEAIAKEGGEKSKMVTRDIYNDGKPVLLPPVESELPYASMLNKHLPPEIRILAWSPVSIDFNA
;
A
#
# COMPACT_ATOMS: atom_id res chain seq x y z
N MET A 1 12.71 26.70 -32.47
CA MET A 1 14.16 26.93 -32.54
C MET A 1 14.70 25.91 -33.51
N ASP A 2 15.44 26.34 -34.53
CA ASP A 2 16.15 25.43 -35.42
C ASP A 2 17.48 25.03 -34.80
N TYR A 3 17.65 23.74 -34.55
CA TYR A 3 18.86 23.17 -33.95
C TYR A 3 19.81 22.56 -35.00
N GLU A 4 19.42 22.56 -36.28
CA GLU A 4 20.18 21.92 -37.36
C GLU A 4 21.50 22.64 -37.70
N SER A 5 21.61 23.94 -37.38
CA SER A 5 22.82 24.75 -37.61
C SER A 5 23.76 24.85 -36.41
N TRP A 6 23.47 24.13 -35.32
CA TRP A 6 24.24 24.23 -34.08
C TRP A 6 25.45 23.30 -34.09
N SER A 7 26.58 23.77 -33.55
CA SER A 7 27.72 22.89 -33.30
C SER A 7 27.41 21.91 -32.16
N LYS A 8 28.12 20.78 -32.15
CA LYS A 8 27.97 19.74 -31.11
C LYS A 8 28.15 20.30 -29.71
N GLU A 9 29.11 21.21 -29.53
CA GLU A 9 29.42 21.84 -28.25
C GLU A 9 28.30 22.78 -27.79
N ALA A 10 27.70 23.53 -28.72
CA ALA A 10 26.58 24.41 -28.44
C ALA A 10 25.33 23.62 -28.02
N LEU A 11 25.07 22.49 -28.67
CA LEU A 11 23.96 21.58 -28.34
C LEU A 11 24.16 20.96 -26.95
N VAL A 12 25.37 20.51 -26.63
CA VAL A 12 25.71 19.95 -25.31
C VAL A 12 25.60 21.01 -24.21
N ALA A 13 26.01 22.25 -24.48
CA ALA A 13 25.84 23.35 -23.54
C ALA A 13 24.36 23.65 -23.29
N ARG A 14 23.54 23.65 -24.34
CA ARG A 14 22.09 23.88 -24.23
C ARG A 14 21.37 22.77 -23.48
N LEU A 15 21.75 21.51 -23.70
CA LEU A 15 21.24 20.37 -22.93
C LEU A 15 21.53 20.54 -21.43
N ARG A 16 22.76 20.91 -21.06
CA ARG A 16 23.13 21.16 -19.65
C ARG A 16 22.36 22.33 -19.03
N GLU A 17 22.06 23.36 -19.81
CA GLU A 17 21.25 24.49 -19.37
C GLU A 17 19.79 24.06 -19.12
N LEU A 18 19.21 23.32 -20.07
CA LEU A 18 17.85 22.78 -19.93
C LEU A 18 17.75 21.81 -18.74
N ASP A 19 18.75 20.96 -18.51
CA ASP A 19 18.80 20.06 -17.36
C ASP A 19 18.81 20.83 -16.03
N LYS A 20 19.53 21.96 -15.95
CA LYS A 20 19.51 22.84 -14.77
C LYS A 20 18.14 23.48 -14.58
N LEU A 21 17.52 23.97 -15.65
CA LEU A 21 16.19 24.57 -15.58
C LEU A 21 15.12 23.57 -15.14
N VAL A 22 15.23 22.30 -15.57
CA VAL A 22 14.36 21.21 -15.10
C VAL A 22 14.64 20.85 -13.63
N TYR A 23 15.90 20.90 -13.20
CA TYR A 23 16.28 20.69 -11.79
C TYR A 23 15.76 21.80 -10.86
N ASP A 24 15.80 23.05 -11.32
CA ASP A 24 15.32 24.22 -10.58
C ASP A 24 13.77 24.29 -10.60
N HIS A 25 13.12 23.74 -11.63
CA HIS A 25 11.67 23.55 -11.72
C HIS A 25 11.17 22.25 -11.07
N LYS A 26 11.72 21.87 -9.91
CA LYS A 26 10.97 20.98 -9.01
C LYS A 26 9.59 21.59 -8.82
N ARG A 27 8.56 20.91 -9.35
CA ARG A 27 7.15 21.19 -9.03
C ARG A 27 7.03 21.36 -7.52
N PRO A 28 6.26 22.35 -7.04
CA PRO A 28 6.05 22.53 -5.61
C PRO A 28 5.57 21.21 -5.01
N ASP A 29 6.32 20.78 -4.01
CA ASP A 29 5.99 19.66 -3.15
C ASP A 29 4.65 19.96 -2.45
N PRO A 30 3.61 19.12 -2.57
CA PRO A 30 2.32 19.35 -1.91
C PRO A 30 2.42 19.27 -0.38
N SER A 31 3.59 18.98 0.20
CA SER A 31 3.80 19.00 1.65
C SER A 31 4.23 20.35 2.24
N ARG A 32 4.24 21.46 1.45
CA ARG A 32 4.68 22.78 1.95
C ARG A 32 3.65 23.91 1.97
N GLU A 33 2.39 23.65 1.63
CA GLU A 33 1.29 24.61 1.83
C GLU A 33 0.37 24.17 2.96
N ALA A 34 0.80 24.48 4.18
CA ALA A 34 -0.10 24.73 5.30
C ALA A 34 0.29 26.07 5.90
N GLN A 35 -0.26 27.16 5.34
CA GLN A 35 -0.45 28.37 6.13
C GLN A 35 -1.82 28.27 6.80
N PRO A 36 -1.94 28.40 8.12
CA PRO A 36 -3.20 28.72 8.74
C PRO A 36 -3.48 30.22 8.57
N ALA A 37 -4.75 30.52 8.33
CA ALA A 37 -5.30 31.85 8.16
C ALA A 37 -5.38 32.63 9.49
N LEU A 38 -5.18 33.96 9.37
CA LEU A 38 -5.81 35.09 10.09
C LEU A 38 -5.67 35.22 11.62
N GLY A 39 -5.17 36.38 12.09
CA GLY A 39 -5.49 36.91 13.43
C GLY A 39 -4.53 37.93 14.05
N LEU A 40 -4.83 39.23 13.84
CA LEU A 40 -4.87 40.34 14.81
C LEU A 40 -4.01 40.35 16.11
N GLU A 41 -3.12 41.36 16.18
CA GLU A 41 -2.71 42.25 17.29
C GLU A 41 -2.00 41.84 18.60
N THR A 42 -1.08 42.76 18.96
CA THR A 42 -0.65 43.28 20.29
C THR A 42 0.53 42.63 21.07
N THR A 43 1.66 43.35 21.02
CA THR A 43 2.52 43.82 22.14
C THR A 43 2.76 42.93 23.36
N THR A 44 4.02 42.61 23.67
CA THR A 44 4.82 43.21 24.78
C THR A 44 6.14 42.47 25.02
N THR A 45 7.10 43.28 25.47
CA THR A 45 8.56 43.18 25.68
C THR A 45 9.16 42.10 26.60
N ARG A 46 10.43 41.75 26.25
CA ARG A 46 11.70 41.67 27.05
C ARG A 46 12.15 40.39 27.80
N SER A 47 13.44 40.09 27.53
CA SER A 47 14.53 39.51 28.37
C SER A 47 14.50 38.00 28.62
N ALA A 48 15.44 37.16 28.15
CA ALA A 48 16.91 37.04 28.33
C ALA A 48 17.31 36.07 29.47
N GLU A 49 18.32 35.21 29.16
CA GLU A 49 19.14 34.35 30.05
C GLU A 49 18.51 33.01 30.52
N THR A 50 19.20 31.89 30.77
CA THR A 50 20.56 31.34 30.57
C THR A 50 20.47 29.85 30.98
N MET A 51 21.35 28.99 30.44
CA MET A 51 21.44 27.55 30.73
C MET A 51 21.84 27.21 32.18
N SER A 52 21.36 26.07 32.71
CA SER A 52 22.11 25.23 33.67
C SER A 52 21.45 23.84 33.85
N GLU A 53 22.26 22.93 34.34
CA GLU A 53 22.29 21.48 34.21
C GLU A 53 21.90 20.78 35.55
N THR A 54 21.35 19.55 35.44
CA THR A 54 21.53 18.38 36.35
C THR A 54 20.93 18.27 37.78
N THR A 55 20.48 17.03 38.06
CA THR A 55 20.38 16.26 39.33
C THR A 55 19.03 16.05 40.04
N GLU A 56 18.97 14.90 40.72
CA GLU A 56 17.85 14.03 41.09
C GLU A 56 17.16 14.33 42.45
N ALA A 57 15.98 13.70 42.61
CA ALA A 57 15.48 13.01 43.82
C ALA A 57 14.48 13.70 44.80
N LEU A 58 13.28 13.08 44.84
CA LEU A 58 12.41 12.70 45.97
C LEU A 58 11.48 13.71 46.71
N ALA A 59 10.17 13.42 46.55
CA ALA A 59 9.14 13.22 47.59
C ALA A 59 8.04 14.28 47.85
N GLU A 60 6.81 13.74 47.87
CA GLU A 60 5.55 14.16 48.54
C GLU A 60 4.61 15.21 47.91
N GLY A 61 3.50 14.69 47.35
CA GLY A 61 2.14 15.01 47.76
C GLY A 61 1.49 16.32 47.28
N ASP A 62 0.75 16.25 46.17
CA ASP A 62 -0.63 16.77 46.16
C ASP A 62 -1.42 16.24 44.95
N ALA A 63 -2.70 15.98 45.19
CA ALA A 63 -3.63 15.34 44.27
C ALA A 63 -4.19 16.36 43.26
N GLU A 64 -3.83 16.22 41.99
CA GLU A 64 -4.55 16.91 40.90
C GLU A 64 -4.71 16.00 39.68
N ALA A 65 -5.98 15.78 39.30
CA ALA A 65 -6.42 14.80 38.33
C ALA A 65 -5.95 15.14 36.90
N THR A 66 -5.02 14.36 36.36
CA THR A 66 -4.61 14.45 34.96
C THR A 66 -5.64 13.77 34.05
N PRO A 67 -6.04 14.37 32.90
CA PRO A 67 -7.01 13.76 31.99
C PRO A 67 -6.47 12.45 31.39
N PRO A 68 -7.34 11.47 31.05
CA PRO A 68 -6.90 10.16 30.62
C PRO A 68 -6.12 10.26 29.30
N ARG A 69 -4.85 9.85 29.33
CA ARG A 69 -4.02 9.69 28.12
C ARG A 69 -4.75 8.68 27.21
N LYS A 70 -5.19 9.14 26.04
CA LYS A 70 -5.76 8.29 24.97
C LYS A 70 -4.85 7.08 24.80
N GLY A 71 -5.34 5.91 25.21
CA GLY A 71 -4.60 4.66 25.14
C GLY A 71 -4.11 4.47 23.71
N ARG A 72 -2.79 4.45 23.51
CA ARG A 72 -2.18 4.01 22.26
C ARG A 72 -2.70 2.61 22.02
N ILE A 73 -3.62 2.46 21.05
CA ILE A 73 -4.14 1.16 20.62
C ILE A 73 -2.92 0.30 20.34
N ARG A 74 -2.66 -0.67 21.23
CA ARG A 74 -1.66 -1.71 20.97
C ARG A 74 -2.21 -2.44 19.75
N ARG A 75 -1.57 -2.25 18.60
CA ARG A 75 -1.80 -3.09 17.42
C ARG A 75 -1.48 -4.51 17.86
N THR A 76 -2.50 -5.26 18.27
CA THR A 76 -2.42 -6.69 18.53
C THR A 76 -1.81 -7.32 17.29
N SER A 77 -0.77 -8.13 17.48
CA SER A 77 -0.07 -8.82 16.39
C SER A 77 -1.10 -9.53 15.51
N PHE A 78 -1.17 -9.13 14.24
CA PHE A 78 -2.12 -9.65 13.27
C PHE A 78 -1.63 -11.04 12.81
N ASP A 79 -2.28 -12.10 13.29
CA ASP A 79 -1.91 -13.47 12.98
C ASP A 79 -2.60 -13.93 11.67
N PHE A 80 -1.85 -13.91 10.59
CA PHE A 80 -2.35 -14.26 9.26
C PHE A 80 -2.66 -15.75 9.10
N GLY A 81 -2.09 -16.65 9.92
CA GLY A 81 -2.32 -18.09 9.82
C GLY A 81 -3.73 -18.52 10.26
N LYS A 82 -4.39 -17.68 11.06
CA LYS A 82 -5.77 -17.93 11.55
C LYS A 82 -6.84 -17.46 10.59
N LEU A 83 -6.47 -16.71 9.56
CA LEU A 83 -7.39 -16.06 8.66
C LEU A 83 -7.40 -16.80 7.32
N PRO A 84 -8.56 -17.23 6.82
CA PRO A 84 -8.64 -17.89 5.53
C PRO A 84 -8.30 -16.93 4.41
N LYS A 85 -7.79 -17.49 3.31
CA LYS A 85 -7.43 -16.76 2.10
C LYS A 85 -8.32 -17.18 0.94
N ARG A 86 -8.53 -16.27 0.01
CA ARG A 86 -9.30 -16.47 -1.21
C ARG A 86 -8.50 -16.04 -2.42
N LYS A 87 -8.54 -16.84 -3.49
CA LYS A 87 -8.04 -16.42 -4.80
C LYS A 87 -9.00 -15.40 -5.41
N ILE A 88 -8.46 -14.23 -5.74
CA ILE A 88 -9.21 -13.16 -6.41
C ILE A 88 -8.47 -12.66 -7.65
N ALA A 89 -9.21 -11.99 -8.54
CA ALA A 89 -8.66 -11.12 -9.55
C ALA A 89 -8.96 -9.65 -9.22
N LEU A 90 -7.98 -8.78 -9.41
CA LEU A 90 -8.14 -7.32 -9.28
C LEU A 90 -7.95 -6.67 -10.65
N LYS A 91 -8.93 -5.87 -11.06
CA LYS A 91 -8.80 -4.97 -12.21
C LYS A 91 -8.45 -3.57 -11.71
N PHE A 92 -7.41 -2.99 -12.27
CA PHE A 92 -6.94 -1.67 -11.86
C PHE A 92 -6.43 -0.85 -13.04
N SER A 93 -6.32 0.44 -12.78
CA SER A 93 -5.78 1.45 -13.69
C SER A 93 -4.67 2.22 -12.99
N TYR A 94 -3.74 2.75 -13.78
CA TYR A 94 -2.73 3.65 -13.29
C TYR A 94 -2.22 4.62 -14.35
N LEU A 95 -1.81 5.80 -13.87
CA LEU A 95 -1.01 6.75 -14.65
C LEU A 95 0.46 6.38 -14.52
N GLY A 96 1.11 6.02 -15.62
CA GLY A 96 2.46 5.44 -15.63
C GLY A 96 3.61 6.42 -15.53
N TRP A 97 3.38 7.71 -15.77
CA TRP A 97 4.42 8.75 -15.78
C TRP A 97 5.30 8.83 -14.51
N PRO A 98 4.80 8.58 -13.28
CA PRO A 98 5.64 8.62 -12.08
C PRO A 98 6.37 7.29 -11.84
N TYR A 99 6.07 6.23 -12.60
CA TYR A 99 6.48 4.86 -12.29
C TYR A 99 7.44 4.28 -13.31
N TYR A 100 8.31 3.39 -12.83
CA TYR A 100 9.31 2.64 -13.60
C TYR A 100 8.72 1.37 -14.23
N GLY A 101 7.47 1.47 -14.68
CA GLY A 101 6.70 0.36 -15.23
C GLY A 101 5.86 -0.35 -14.19
N LEU A 102 5.08 -1.33 -14.68
CA LEU A 102 4.23 -2.14 -13.81
C LEU A 102 5.04 -3.10 -12.95
N ALA A 103 5.87 -3.91 -13.61
CA ALA A 103 6.53 -5.04 -12.99
C ALA A 103 7.68 -4.58 -12.09
N ARG A 104 7.66 -5.03 -10.83
CA ARG A 104 8.79 -4.89 -9.93
C ARG A 104 9.95 -5.75 -10.43
N GLN A 105 11.13 -5.16 -10.60
CA GLN A 105 12.31 -5.90 -11.05
C GLN A 105 13.05 -6.51 -9.85
N GLY A 106 12.95 -7.83 -9.70
CA GLY A 106 13.73 -8.64 -8.75
C GLY A 106 13.11 -8.80 -7.36
N ASN A 107 13.45 -9.91 -6.70
CA ASN A 107 13.01 -10.33 -5.36
C ASN A 107 13.46 -9.34 -4.25
N VAL A 108 12.81 -8.18 -4.17
CA VAL A 108 13.13 -7.14 -3.20
C VAL A 108 12.34 -7.40 -1.92
N LEU A 109 12.89 -8.24 -1.04
CA LEU A 109 12.53 -8.25 0.37
C LEU A 109 13.79 -8.15 1.27
N GLU A 110 13.57 -7.48 2.40
CA GLU A 110 14.29 -7.59 3.69
C GLU A 110 15.53 -6.74 4.00
N SER A 111 15.79 -5.62 3.31
CA SER A 111 16.76 -4.64 3.89
C SER A 111 16.31 -3.20 3.79
N THR A 112 16.64 -2.41 4.82
CA THR A 112 16.31 -0.98 4.97
C THR A 112 16.81 -0.14 3.79
N ASP A 113 17.94 -0.54 3.19
CA ASP A 113 18.50 0.13 2.01
C ASP A 113 17.62 -0.02 0.76
N LYS A 114 16.83 -1.09 0.68
CA LYS A 114 15.96 -1.36 -0.48
C LYS A 114 14.62 -0.65 -0.43
N GLN A 115 14.13 -0.29 0.76
CA GLN A 115 12.98 0.62 0.87
C GLN A 115 13.28 1.97 0.22
N LYS A 116 14.53 2.45 0.35
CA LYS A 116 14.98 3.69 -0.31
C LYS A 116 15.02 3.55 -1.84
N ILE A 117 15.40 2.37 -2.35
CA ILE A 117 15.41 2.10 -3.80
C ILE A 117 13.98 2.10 -4.35
N ASP A 118 13.03 1.48 -3.65
CA ASP A 118 11.62 1.50 -4.04
C ASP A 118 11.01 2.91 -4.04
N GLU A 119 11.46 3.75 -3.11
CA GLU A 119 11.04 5.15 -3.05
C GLU A 119 11.68 5.98 -4.17
N GLN A 120 12.92 5.67 -4.54
CA GLN A 120 13.62 6.33 -5.64
C GLN A 120 13.11 5.89 -7.02
N PHE A 121 12.76 4.61 -7.16
CA PHE A 121 12.36 3.96 -8.41
C PHE A 121 11.02 3.22 -8.24
N PRO A 122 9.91 3.93 -7.99
CA PRO A 122 8.64 3.30 -7.69
C PRO A 122 8.09 2.57 -8.91
N THR A 123 7.66 1.34 -8.70
CA THR A 123 6.89 0.54 -9.66
C THR A 123 5.45 0.42 -9.19
N VAL A 124 4.52 0.21 -10.12
CA VAL A 124 3.09 0.10 -9.77
C VAL A 124 2.86 -1.11 -8.86
N GLU A 125 3.51 -2.25 -9.13
CA GLU A 125 3.48 -3.43 -8.26
C GLU A 125 4.02 -3.15 -6.86
N GLY A 126 5.16 -2.46 -6.75
CA GLY A 126 5.73 -2.12 -5.44
C GLY A 126 4.78 -1.31 -4.56
N VAL A 127 4.09 -0.32 -5.16
CA VAL A 127 3.08 0.47 -4.46
C VAL A 127 1.86 -0.38 -4.10
N LEU A 128 1.42 -1.26 -5.00
CA LEU A 128 0.29 -2.13 -4.78
C LEU A 128 0.52 -3.16 -3.67
N PHE A 129 1.68 -3.81 -3.65
CA PHE A 129 2.06 -4.74 -2.57
C PHE A 129 2.15 -4.05 -1.22
N ARG A 130 2.70 -2.82 -1.18
CA ARG A 130 2.72 -2.01 0.03
C ARG A 130 1.30 -1.71 0.53
N ALA A 131 0.37 -1.36 -0.36
CA ALA A 131 -1.03 -1.14 -0.02
C ALA A 131 -1.72 -2.43 0.49
N LEU A 132 -1.49 -3.56 -0.18
CA LEU A 132 -2.02 -4.88 0.22
C LEU A 132 -1.52 -5.31 1.61
N ALA A 133 -0.22 -5.14 1.87
CA ALA A 133 0.38 -5.45 3.18
C ALA A 133 -0.15 -4.51 4.28
N ASN A 134 -0.25 -3.21 4.00
CA ASN A 134 -0.77 -2.22 4.95
C ASN A 134 -2.25 -2.46 5.29
N CYS A 135 -3.04 -2.96 4.34
CA CYS A 135 -4.44 -3.38 4.58
C CYS A 135 -4.56 -4.70 5.37
N GLY A 136 -3.44 -5.40 5.61
CA GLY A 136 -3.42 -6.73 6.20
C GLY A 136 -4.10 -7.78 5.30
N LEU A 137 -4.00 -7.61 3.97
CA LEU A 137 -4.56 -8.54 2.99
C LEU A 137 -3.56 -9.62 2.58
N ILE A 138 -2.26 -9.31 2.57
CA ILE A 138 -1.18 -10.26 2.29
C ILE A 138 -0.07 -10.13 3.34
N VAL A 139 0.71 -11.20 3.51
CA VAL A 139 1.94 -11.20 4.32
C VAL A 139 3.11 -10.67 3.51
N SER A 140 3.33 -11.27 2.33
CA SER A 140 4.41 -10.91 1.41
C SER A 140 4.00 -11.18 -0.03
N GLU A 141 4.72 -10.55 -0.97
CA GLU A 141 4.57 -10.80 -2.41
C GLU A 141 4.81 -12.28 -2.77
N SER A 142 5.85 -12.89 -2.17
CA SER A 142 6.24 -14.28 -2.46
C SER A 142 5.22 -15.33 -2.03
N THR A 143 4.39 -15.03 -1.03
CA THR A 143 3.46 -16.00 -0.42
C THR A 143 2.02 -15.87 -0.94
N CYS A 144 1.73 -14.86 -1.75
CA CYS A 144 0.35 -14.56 -2.18
C CYS A 144 -0.03 -15.17 -3.53
N GLY A 145 0.81 -16.01 -4.16
CA GLY A 145 0.47 -16.65 -5.44
C GLY A 145 0.14 -15.66 -6.53
N TYR A 146 0.96 -14.61 -6.63
CA TYR A 146 0.77 -13.48 -7.51
C TYR A 146 0.97 -13.85 -8.98
N SER A 147 0.08 -13.35 -9.83
CA SER A 147 0.13 -13.47 -11.29
C SER A 147 -0.37 -12.16 -11.93
N ARG A 148 0.15 -11.83 -13.11
CA ARG A 148 -0.08 -10.57 -13.83
C ARG A 148 -0.39 -10.85 -15.30
N CYS A 149 -1.37 -10.14 -15.88
CA CYS A 149 -1.78 -10.37 -17.27
C CYS A 149 -0.83 -9.78 -18.32
N GLY A 150 0.07 -8.88 -17.92
CA GLY A 150 1.07 -8.30 -18.82
C GLY A 150 2.02 -7.36 -18.11
N ARG A 151 3.18 -7.11 -18.72
CA ARG A 151 4.13 -6.09 -18.25
C ARG A 151 3.90 -4.79 -19.00
N THR A 152 4.26 -3.69 -18.38
CA THR A 152 4.36 -2.39 -19.04
C THR A 152 5.70 -1.75 -18.73
N ASP A 153 6.22 -1.01 -19.70
CA ASP A 153 7.47 -0.28 -19.55
C ASP A 153 7.29 1.03 -18.78
N ARG A 154 8.41 1.65 -18.42
CA ARG A 154 8.45 2.93 -17.73
C ARG A 154 7.60 3.99 -18.46
N GLY A 155 6.79 4.73 -17.70
CA GLY A 155 5.97 5.83 -18.24
C GLY A 155 4.66 5.39 -18.89
N VAL A 156 4.47 4.10 -19.18
CA VAL A 156 3.26 3.59 -19.83
C VAL A 156 2.08 3.61 -18.87
N SER A 157 0.99 4.24 -19.26
CA SER A 157 -0.26 4.22 -18.49
C SER A 157 -1.16 3.08 -18.94
N SER A 158 -2.03 2.59 -18.04
CA SER A 158 -2.99 1.53 -18.38
C SER A 158 -4.31 1.70 -17.64
N PHE A 159 -5.41 1.37 -18.29
CA PHE A 159 -6.76 1.44 -17.72
C PHE A 159 -7.35 0.08 -17.31
N GLY A 160 -6.75 -1.03 -17.74
CA GLY A 160 -7.37 -2.35 -17.66
C GLY A 160 -6.42 -3.46 -17.28
N GLN A 161 -5.42 -3.17 -16.44
CA GLN A 161 -4.53 -4.22 -15.96
C GLN A 161 -5.25 -5.15 -15.00
N VAL A 162 -4.90 -6.43 -15.07
CA VAL A 162 -5.49 -7.50 -14.26
C VAL A 162 -4.37 -8.28 -13.59
N ILE A 163 -4.54 -8.51 -12.29
CA ILE A 163 -3.68 -9.38 -11.50
C ILE A 163 -4.52 -10.42 -10.77
N SER A 164 -3.93 -11.57 -10.46
CA SER A 164 -4.54 -12.58 -9.61
C SER A 164 -3.63 -12.92 -8.44
N LEU A 165 -4.21 -13.08 -7.25
CA LEU A 165 -3.48 -13.37 -6.02
C LEU A 165 -4.43 -13.91 -4.94
N TYR A 166 -3.85 -14.51 -3.91
CA TYR A 166 -4.53 -14.88 -2.68
C TYR A 166 -4.49 -13.72 -1.69
N VAL A 167 -5.66 -13.33 -1.21
CA VAL A 167 -5.82 -12.32 -0.16
C VAL A 167 -6.60 -12.87 1.02
N ARG A 168 -6.43 -12.26 2.19
CA ARG A 168 -7.27 -12.50 3.36
C ARG A 168 -8.75 -12.35 3.00
N SER A 169 -9.56 -13.35 3.36
CA SER A 169 -11.01 -13.36 3.23
C SER A 169 -11.69 -13.27 4.60
N SER A 170 -12.97 -12.90 4.59
CA SER A 170 -13.88 -12.97 5.74
C SER A 170 -14.53 -14.35 5.95
N GLY A 171 -14.09 -15.35 5.18
CA GLY A 171 -14.52 -16.75 5.32
C GLY A 171 -14.13 -17.41 6.64
N LYS A 172 -14.37 -18.72 6.75
CA LYS A 172 -14.08 -19.51 7.94
C LYS A 172 -13.43 -20.84 7.60
N PHE A 173 -12.47 -21.26 8.42
CA PHE A 173 -12.03 -22.65 8.42
C PHE A 173 -13.15 -23.51 9.02
N ILE A 174 -13.44 -24.63 8.37
CA ILE A 174 -14.48 -25.59 8.78
C ILE A 174 -13.86 -26.94 9.09
N THR A 175 -14.58 -27.82 9.78
CA THR A 175 -14.14 -29.19 10.03
C THR A 175 -14.51 -30.13 8.89
N GLU A 176 -13.90 -31.32 8.85
CA GLU A 176 -14.25 -32.38 7.88
C GLU A 176 -15.73 -32.77 7.97
N GLU A 177 -16.27 -32.85 9.19
CA GLU A 177 -17.68 -33.16 9.45
C GLU A 177 -18.61 -32.09 8.85
N GLU A 178 -18.25 -30.82 8.98
CA GLU A 178 -19.01 -29.70 8.37
C GLU A 178 -18.93 -29.74 6.85
N VAL A 179 -17.79 -30.12 6.27
CA VAL A 179 -17.65 -30.31 4.82
C VAL A 179 -18.60 -31.40 4.33
N GLU A 180 -18.65 -32.54 5.01
CA GLU A 180 -19.56 -33.64 4.67
C GLU A 180 -21.03 -33.26 4.82
N ALA A 181 -21.38 -32.50 5.87
CA ALA A 181 -22.73 -32.00 6.07
C ALA A 181 -23.16 -31.06 4.94
N ILE A 182 -22.29 -30.10 4.56
CA ILE A 182 -22.54 -29.17 3.45
C ILE A 182 -22.62 -29.92 2.12
N ALA A 183 -21.80 -30.96 1.92
CA ALA A 183 -21.86 -31.78 0.71
C ALA A 183 -23.17 -32.58 0.61
N LYS A 184 -23.72 -33.06 1.73
CA LYS A 184 -25.01 -33.77 1.78
C LYS A 184 -26.21 -32.84 1.58
N GLU A 185 -26.19 -31.64 2.15
CA GLU A 185 -27.22 -30.62 1.94
C GLU A 185 -27.25 -30.12 0.48
N GLY A 186 -26.08 -30.09 -0.17
CA GLY A 186 -25.94 -29.62 -1.54
C GLY A 186 -26.19 -28.11 -1.69
N GLY A 187 -26.30 -27.66 -2.94
CA GLY A 187 -26.58 -26.26 -3.26
C GLY A 187 -25.33 -25.36 -3.37
N GLU A 188 -25.56 -24.05 -3.25
CA GLU A 188 -24.54 -23.04 -3.56
C GLU A 188 -23.39 -22.99 -2.54
N LYS A 189 -23.68 -23.31 -1.27
CA LYS A 189 -22.66 -23.40 -0.21
C LYS A 189 -21.62 -24.48 -0.46
N SER A 190 -22.03 -25.61 -1.06
CA SER A 190 -21.10 -26.70 -1.41
C SER A 190 -20.03 -26.24 -2.40
N LYS A 191 -20.39 -25.35 -3.34
CA LYS A 191 -19.43 -24.74 -4.30
C LYS A 191 -18.49 -23.71 -3.66
N MET A 192 -18.84 -23.19 -2.49
CA MET A 192 -18.03 -22.20 -1.76
C MET A 192 -16.97 -22.83 -0.85
N VAL A 193 -16.99 -24.15 -0.70
CA VAL A 193 -15.96 -24.88 0.05
C VAL A 193 -14.73 -25.06 -0.83
N THR A 194 -13.57 -24.59 -0.37
CA THR A 194 -12.30 -24.72 -1.09
C THR A 194 -11.24 -25.40 -0.22
N ARG A 195 -10.34 -26.14 -0.88
CA ARG A 195 -9.10 -26.66 -0.31
C ARG A 195 -7.97 -26.33 -1.25
N ASP A 196 -6.94 -25.67 -0.74
CA ASP A 196 -5.79 -25.27 -1.53
C ASP A 196 -4.53 -25.19 -0.66
N ILE A 197 -3.38 -25.08 -1.33
CA ILE A 197 -2.07 -25.01 -0.69
C ILE A 197 -1.83 -23.69 0.06
N TYR A 198 -2.59 -22.63 -0.24
CA TYR A 198 -2.44 -21.31 0.38
C TYR A 198 -3.17 -21.21 1.73
N ASN A 199 -4.11 -22.13 1.96
CA ASN A 199 -4.85 -22.35 3.20
C ASN A 199 -4.35 -23.59 3.99
N ASP A 200 -3.10 -24.01 3.76
CA ASP A 200 -2.46 -25.17 4.39
C ASP A 200 -3.24 -26.49 4.21
N GLY A 201 -4.00 -26.62 3.11
CA GLY A 201 -4.85 -27.78 2.84
C GLY A 201 -6.11 -27.88 3.71
N LYS A 202 -6.35 -26.93 4.62
CA LYS A 202 -7.53 -26.91 5.47
C LYS A 202 -8.76 -26.51 4.65
N PRO A 203 -9.93 -27.14 4.88
CA PRO A 203 -11.15 -26.73 4.20
C PRO A 203 -11.62 -25.35 4.70
N VAL A 204 -11.92 -24.49 3.74
CA VAL A 204 -12.40 -23.13 3.96
C VAL A 204 -13.79 -22.98 3.35
N LEU A 205 -14.74 -22.47 4.12
CA LEU A 205 -16.01 -21.98 3.60
C LEU A 205 -15.85 -20.50 3.26
N LEU A 206 -15.86 -20.20 1.96
CA LEU A 206 -15.79 -18.83 1.48
C LEU A 206 -17.15 -18.12 1.58
N PRO A 207 -17.17 -16.82 1.86
CA PRO A 207 -18.41 -16.06 1.91
C PRO A 207 -18.91 -15.75 0.48
N PRO A 208 -20.21 -15.45 0.32
CA PRO A 208 -20.73 -14.77 -0.87
C PRO A 208 -20.01 -13.45 -1.13
N VAL A 209 -20.07 -12.94 -2.37
CA VAL A 209 -19.35 -11.73 -2.79
C VAL A 209 -19.80 -10.51 -2.00
N GLU A 210 -21.07 -10.44 -1.65
CA GLU A 210 -21.71 -9.33 -0.92
C GLU A 210 -21.25 -9.25 0.54
N SER A 211 -20.89 -10.42 1.11
CA SER A 211 -20.43 -10.54 2.50
C SER A 211 -18.91 -10.51 2.60
N GLU A 212 -18.20 -10.37 1.48
CA GLU A 212 -16.73 -10.34 1.46
C GLU A 212 -16.17 -8.96 1.86
N LEU A 213 -14.88 -8.93 2.19
CA LEU A 213 -14.18 -7.67 2.47
C LEU A 213 -14.25 -6.70 1.26
N PRO A 214 -14.44 -5.38 1.49
CA PRO A 214 -14.53 -4.39 0.42
C PRO A 214 -13.15 -4.04 -0.14
N TYR A 215 -12.50 -5.00 -0.82
CA TYR A 215 -11.09 -4.93 -1.25
C TYR A 215 -10.76 -3.67 -2.03
N ALA A 216 -11.60 -3.30 -3.02
CA ALA A 216 -11.37 -2.12 -3.84
C ALA A 216 -11.34 -0.84 -3.00
N SER A 217 -12.32 -0.65 -2.11
CA SER A 217 -12.40 0.52 -1.22
C SER A 217 -11.28 0.54 -0.19
N MET A 218 -10.88 -0.63 0.35
CA MET A 218 -9.75 -0.74 1.27
C MET A 218 -8.46 -0.32 0.58
N LEU A 219 -8.17 -0.91 -0.58
CA LEU A 219 -6.94 -0.62 -1.32
C LEU A 219 -6.89 0.83 -1.79
N ASN A 220 -7.98 1.37 -2.34
CA ASN A 220 -8.02 2.75 -2.83
C ASN A 220 -7.80 3.80 -1.73
N LYS A 221 -8.03 3.48 -0.45
CA LYS A 221 -7.67 4.36 0.69
C LYS A 221 -6.17 4.39 0.99
N HIS A 222 -5.43 3.35 0.59
CA HIS A 222 -4.00 3.23 0.79
C HIS A 222 -3.18 3.46 -0.49
N LEU A 223 -3.83 3.55 -1.64
CA LEU A 223 -3.21 3.80 -2.93
C LEU A 223 -3.17 5.29 -3.26
N PRO A 224 -2.08 5.78 -3.87
CA PRO A 224 -1.98 7.15 -4.34
C PRO A 224 -3.00 7.43 -5.47
N PRO A 225 -3.39 8.69 -5.71
CA PRO A 225 -4.44 9.05 -6.67
C PRO A 225 -4.21 8.52 -8.10
N GLU A 226 -2.95 8.30 -8.46
CA GLU A 226 -2.53 7.80 -9.76
C GLU A 226 -2.83 6.30 -9.96
N ILE A 227 -3.11 5.53 -8.90
CA ILE A 227 -3.42 4.09 -8.99
C ILE A 227 -4.80 3.84 -8.38
N ARG A 228 -5.68 3.19 -9.14
CA ARG A 228 -7.04 2.88 -8.69
C ARG A 228 -7.45 1.46 -9.03
N ILE A 229 -7.89 0.74 -8.01
CA ILE A 229 -8.62 -0.51 -8.17
C ILE A 229 -10.02 -0.16 -8.67
N LEU A 230 -10.38 -0.71 -9.82
CA LEU A 230 -11.66 -0.48 -10.48
C LEU A 230 -12.67 -1.55 -10.08
N ALA A 231 -12.23 -2.80 -9.96
CA ALA A 231 -13.09 -3.93 -9.62
C ALA A 231 -12.28 -5.09 -9.05
N TRP A 232 -12.98 -6.00 -8.40
CA TRP A 232 -12.45 -7.30 -7.97
C TRP A 232 -13.47 -8.40 -8.25
N SER A 233 -13.01 -9.64 -8.39
CA SER A 233 -13.88 -10.82 -8.54
C SER A 233 -13.25 -12.03 -7.87
N PRO A 234 -14.03 -12.94 -7.24
CA PRO A 234 -13.55 -14.28 -6.95
C PRO A 234 -13.23 -15.00 -8.26
N VAL A 235 -12.22 -15.88 -8.23
CA VAL A 235 -11.81 -16.69 -9.37
C VAL A 235 -11.49 -18.12 -8.93
N SER A 236 -11.40 -19.04 -9.89
CA SER A 236 -10.95 -20.41 -9.62
C SER A 236 -9.54 -20.43 -9.04
N ILE A 237 -9.21 -21.44 -8.24
CA ILE A 237 -7.86 -21.67 -7.70
C ILE A 237 -6.80 -21.80 -8.79
N ASP A 238 -7.20 -22.30 -9.98
CA ASP A 238 -6.33 -22.50 -11.14
C ASP A 238 -6.16 -21.24 -12.02
N PHE A 239 -6.87 -20.15 -11.69
CA PHE A 239 -6.85 -18.94 -12.50
C PHE A 239 -5.52 -18.18 -12.39
N ASN A 240 -4.89 -17.97 -13.55
CA ASN A 240 -3.79 -17.02 -13.74
C ASN A 240 -4.27 -15.86 -14.61
N ALA A 241 -3.83 -14.65 -14.25
CA ALA A 241 -4.19 -13.42 -14.95
C ALA A 241 -3.45 -13.31 -16.29
#